data_AF-A0A538RTT9-F1
#
_entry.id   AF-A0A538RTT9-F1
#
_cell.length_a   1.000
_cell.length_b   1.000
_cell.length_c   1.000
_cell.angle_alpha   90.00
_cell.angle_beta   90.00
_cell.angle_gamma   90.00
#
_symmetry.space_group_name_H-M   'P 1'
#
loop_
_entity.id
_entity.type
_entity.pdbx_description
1 polymer ?
#
loop_
_entity_poly.entity_id
_entity_poly.type
_entity_poly.pdbx_seq_one_letter_code
_entity_poly.pdbx_strand_id
1 'polypeptide(L)'
;MSQIQRSPEQWFAEAAHWYAEKHQGCPWCKGANCVYKSSRRGLTEYRCGTCDFLVCLDGKIGRYFMGPGTTRRTVPTMHALAVFGPEESGPRSKR
;
A
#
# COMPACT_ATOMS: atom_id res chain seq x y z
N MET A 1 2.92 13.05 14.74
CA MET A 1 2.10 13.91 13.86
C MET A 1 1.30 13.00 12.94
N SER A 2 -0.02 12.99 13.11
CA SER A 2 -0.95 12.04 12.51
C SER A 2 -0.96 12.18 10.98
N GLN A 3 -0.73 11.09 10.25
CA GLN A 3 -0.70 11.02 8.77
C GLN A 3 -1.95 11.60 8.07
N ILE A 4 -3.01 11.94 8.81
CA ILE A 4 -4.32 12.35 8.28
C ILE A 4 -4.44 13.87 8.06
N GLN A 5 -3.52 14.71 8.57
CA GLN A 5 -3.65 16.17 8.44
C GLN A 5 -3.15 16.76 7.12
N ARG A 6 -2.52 15.97 6.25
CA ARG A 6 -1.98 16.47 4.98
C ARG A 6 -3.06 16.53 3.91
N SER A 7 -3.11 17.62 3.17
CA SER A 7 -3.99 17.77 2.01
C SER A 7 -3.54 16.86 0.85
N PRO A 8 -4.43 16.54 -0.12
CA PRO A 8 -4.05 15.78 -1.31
C PRO A 8 -2.89 16.41 -2.10
N GLU A 9 -2.84 17.74 -2.16
CA GLU A 9 -1.76 18.49 -2.80
C GLU A 9 -0.41 18.29 -2.08
N GLN A 10 -0.42 18.37 -0.75
CA GLN A 10 0.78 18.12 0.05
C GLN A 10 1.27 16.68 -0.14
N TRP A 11 0.37 15.71 -0.19
CA TRP A 11 0.73 14.33 -0.47
C TRP A 11 1.26 14.13 -1.90
N PHE A 12 0.73 14.86 -2.87
CA PHE A 12 1.23 14.82 -4.24
C PHE A 12 2.66 15.39 -4.32
N ALA A 13 2.91 16.54 -3.69
CA ALA A 13 4.23 17.15 -3.61
C ALA A 13 5.24 16.23 -2.91
N GLU A 14 4.83 15.61 -1.80
CA GLU A 14 5.67 14.67 -1.07
C GLU A 14 5.94 13.40 -1.89
N ALA A 15 4.95 12.82 -2.57
CA ALA A 15 5.16 11.69 -3.47
C ALA A 15 6.11 12.04 -4.62
N ALA A 16 6.00 13.23 -5.21
CA ALA A 16 6.90 13.70 -6.25
C ALA A 16 8.34 13.87 -5.73
N HIS A 17 8.52 14.44 -4.54
CA HIS A 17 9.83 14.59 -3.89
C HIS A 17 10.48 13.23 -3.59
N TRP A 18 9.73 12.30 -2.98
CA TRP A 18 10.25 10.96 -2.72
C TRP A 18 10.56 10.18 -4.00
N TYR A 19 9.76 10.38 -5.05
CA TYR A 19 10.01 9.82 -6.37
C TYR A 19 11.37 10.28 -6.93
N ALA A 20 11.66 11.58 -6.86
CA ALA A 20 12.88 12.16 -7.38
C ALA A 20 14.12 11.89 -6.49
N GLU A 21 14.00 12.03 -5.18
CA GLU A 21 15.16 12.11 -4.27
C GLU A 21 15.37 10.87 -3.39
N LYS A 22 14.35 10.03 -3.20
CA LYS A 22 14.38 8.91 -2.25
C LYS A 22 14.30 7.55 -2.95
N HIS A 23 14.93 7.42 -4.12
CA HIS A 23 14.92 6.19 -4.92
C HIS A 23 13.52 5.65 -5.17
N GLN A 24 12.56 6.53 -5.43
CA GLN A 24 11.18 6.14 -5.65
C GLN A 24 10.51 5.51 -4.42
N GLY A 25 10.92 5.82 -3.20
CA GLY A 25 10.25 5.33 -2.00
C GLY A 25 8.81 5.86 -1.86
N CYS A 26 7.88 5.04 -1.37
CA CYS A 26 6.52 5.49 -1.09
C CYS A 26 6.45 6.28 0.24
N PRO A 27 5.89 7.51 0.24
CA PRO A 27 5.85 8.34 1.45
C PRO A 27 4.88 7.80 2.51
N TRP A 28 3.86 7.03 2.11
CA TRP A 28 2.88 6.44 3.03
C TRP A 28 3.46 5.31 3.87
N CYS A 29 4.16 4.37 3.23
CA CYS A 29 4.86 3.27 3.93
C CYS A 29 6.32 3.62 4.26
N LYS A 30 6.69 4.91 4.17
CA LYS A 30 8.01 5.45 4.50
C LYS A 30 9.17 4.75 3.78
N GLY A 31 8.98 4.43 2.51
CA GLY A 31 10.00 3.80 1.67
C GLY A 31 10.07 2.27 1.78
N ALA A 32 9.16 1.61 2.50
CA ALA A 32 9.11 0.14 2.52
C ALA A 32 8.84 -0.48 1.15
N ASN A 33 8.22 0.28 0.24
CA ASN A 33 7.95 -0.12 -1.14
C ASN A 33 8.18 1.06 -2.09
N CYS A 34 8.42 0.76 -3.36
CA CYS A 34 8.56 1.77 -4.40
C CYS A 34 7.20 2.33 -4.84
N VAL A 35 7.19 3.62 -5.18
CA VAL A 35 6.10 4.35 -5.79
C VAL A 35 6.37 4.47 -7.29
N TYR A 36 5.35 4.22 -8.09
CA TYR A 36 5.41 4.32 -9.54
C TYR A 36 4.73 5.61 -9.97
N LYS A 37 5.37 6.33 -10.90
CA LYS A 37 4.77 7.48 -11.57
C LYS A 37 4.16 7.05 -12.90
N SER A 38 2.95 7.52 -13.17
CA SER A 38 2.29 7.38 -14.47
C SER A 38 1.69 8.72 -14.87
N SER A 39 1.75 9.04 -16.16
CA SER A 39 1.21 10.28 -16.71
C SER A 39 0.39 9.94 -17.95
N ARG A 40 -0.92 10.15 -17.89
CA ARG A 40 -1.87 9.81 -18.97
C ARG A 40 -2.93 10.88 -19.12
N ARG A 41 -3.14 11.37 -20.36
CA ARG A 41 -4.23 12.31 -20.72
C ARG A 41 -4.32 13.57 -19.83
N GLY A 42 -3.19 14.08 -19.34
CA GLY A 42 -3.13 15.24 -18.44
C GLY A 42 -3.26 14.89 -16.95
N LEU A 43 -3.42 13.61 -16.61
CA LEU A 43 -3.43 13.13 -15.24
C LEU A 43 -2.05 12.58 -14.87
N THR A 44 -1.46 13.12 -13.81
CA THR A 44 -0.22 12.58 -13.22
C THR A 44 -0.58 11.84 -11.95
N GLU A 45 -0.19 10.59 -11.84
CA GLU A 45 -0.45 9.73 -10.69
C GLU A 45 0.84 9.17 -10.10
N TYR A 46 0.90 9.10 -8.77
CA TYR A 46 1.89 8.35 -8.03
C TYR A 46 1.18 7.26 -7.24
N ARG A 47 1.56 6.01 -7.47
CA ARG A 47 0.91 4.84 -6.88
C ARG A 47 1.92 3.89 -6.27
N CYS A 48 1.66 3.42 -5.05
CA CYS A 48 2.35 2.27 -4.47
C CYS A 48 1.53 1.01 -4.73
N GLY A 49 2.14 0.00 -5.34
CA GLY A 49 1.47 -1.27 -5.63
C GLY A 49 1.21 -2.14 -4.40
N THR A 50 1.91 -1.91 -3.29
CA THR A 50 1.86 -2.79 -2.10
C THR A 50 0.93 -2.29 -1.01
N CYS A 51 0.94 -0.98 -0.73
CA CYS A 51 0.07 -0.39 0.29
C CYS A 51 -1.16 0.29 -0.31
N ASP A 52 -1.39 0.17 -1.61
CA ASP A 52 -2.51 0.80 -2.34
C ASP A 52 -2.61 2.33 -2.18
N PHE A 53 -1.54 2.98 -1.71
CA PHE A 53 -1.48 4.43 -1.66
C PHE A 53 -1.49 5.00 -3.08
N LEU A 54 -2.34 6.00 -3.29
CA LEU A 54 -2.51 6.68 -4.57
C LEU A 54 -2.65 8.19 -4.34
N VAL A 55 -1.94 8.97 -5.14
CA VAL A 55 -2.23 10.39 -5.31
C VAL A 55 -2.19 10.75 -6.78
N CYS A 56 -3.09 11.62 -7.20
CA CYS A 56 -3.10 12.11 -8.57
C CYS A 56 -3.43 13.60 -8.67
N LEU A 57 -2.90 14.20 -9.71
CA LEU A 57 -3.17 15.56 -10.16
C LEU A 57 -3.85 15.46 -11.53
N ASP A 58 -5.08 15.95 -11.62
CA ASP A 58 -5.74 16.21 -12.89
C ASP A 58 -5.34 17.60 -13.39
N GLY A 59 -4.43 17.64 -14.37
CA GLY A 59 -3.92 18.87 -14.96
C GLY A 59 -4.95 19.66 -15.78
N LYS A 60 -6.11 19.07 -16.14
CA LYS A 60 -7.15 19.80 -16.89
C LYS A 60 -7.94 20.76 -16.01
N ILE A 61 -8.22 20.34 -14.78
CA ILE A 61 -9.03 21.09 -13.82
C ILE A 61 -8.22 21.59 -12.62
N GLY A 62 -6.92 21.24 -12.55
CA GLY A 62 -6.02 21.63 -11.48
C GLY A 62 -6.40 21.04 -10.12
N ARG A 63 -7.00 19.84 -10.09
CA ARG A 63 -7.45 19.20 -8.85
C ARG A 63 -6.55 18.04 -8.45
N TYR A 64 -6.33 17.93 -7.14
CA TYR A 64 -5.60 16.84 -6.51
C TYR A 64 -6.57 15.85 -5.87
N PHE A 65 -6.31 14.56 -6.06
CA PHE A 65 -7.02 13.49 -5.38
C PHE A 65 -6.03 12.58 -4.66
N MET A 66 -6.52 11.99 -3.57
CA MET A 66 -5.72 11.09 -2.73
C MET A 66 -6.58 9.89 -2.33
N GLY A 67 -6.02 8.70 -2.48
CA GLY A 67 -6.45 7.47 -1.84
C GLY A 67 -5.46 7.09 -0.74
N PRO A 68 -5.88 7.05 0.54
CA PRO A 68 -5.00 6.60 1.62
C PRO A 68 -4.60 5.15 1.39
N GLY A 69 -3.33 4.83 1.64
CA GLY A 69 -2.88 3.46 1.56
C GLY A 69 -3.42 2.63 2.72
N THR A 70 -3.68 1.35 2.49
CA THR A 70 -3.86 0.41 3.59
C THR A 70 -2.48 0.20 4.24
N THR A 71 -2.36 0.62 5.49
CA THR A 71 -1.24 0.18 6.32
C THR A 71 -1.48 -1.31 6.54
N ARG A 72 -0.92 -2.16 5.67
CA ARG A 72 -0.64 -3.53 6.07
C ARG A 72 0.34 -3.38 7.22
N ARG A 73 -0.17 -3.30 8.45
CA ARG A 73 0.58 -3.75 9.61
C ARG A 73 1.01 -5.14 9.19
N THR A 74 2.28 -5.30 8.87
CA THR A 74 2.95 -6.58 8.95
C THR A 74 2.69 -7.05 10.38
N VAL A 75 1.59 -7.78 10.58
CA VAL A 75 1.63 -8.87 11.53
C VAL A 75 2.81 -9.71 11.04
N PRO A 76 3.86 -9.93 11.85
CA PRO A 76 4.88 -10.87 11.50
C PRO A 76 4.20 -12.23 11.54
N THR A 77 3.56 -12.61 10.44
CA THR A 77 3.09 -13.95 10.25
C THR A 77 4.34 -14.76 9.91
N MET A 78 5.08 -15.12 10.95
CA MET A 78 5.64 -16.45 11.04
C MET A 78 4.45 -17.37 10.79
N HIS A 79 4.19 -17.72 9.53
CA HIS A 79 3.27 -18.80 9.23
C HIS A 79 3.93 -20.01 9.87
N ALA A 80 3.39 -20.36 11.04
CA ALA A 80 3.54 -21.64 11.65
C ALA A 80 3.43 -22.67 10.53
N LEU A 81 4.49 -23.45 10.35
CA LEU A 81 4.39 -24.75 9.73
C LEU A 81 3.39 -25.54 10.58
N ALA A 82 2.11 -25.44 10.23
CA ALA A 82 1.12 -26.39 10.65
C ALA A 82 1.51 -27.71 9.96
N VAL A 83 2.35 -28.46 10.66
CA VAL A 83 2.55 -29.88 10.42
C VAL A 83 1.17 -30.52 10.57
N PHE A 84 0.52 -30.81 9.45
CA PHE A 84 -0.65 -31.68 9.44
C PHE A 84 -0.16 -33.09 9.81
N GLY A 85 -0.31 -33.45 11.07
CA GLY A 85 -0.24 -34.84 11.51
C GLY A 85 -1.45 -35.62 10.96
N PRO A 86 -1.28 -36.89 10.56
CA PRO A 86 -2.37 -37.67 9.99
C PRO A 86 -3.43 -38.00 11.05
N GLU A 87 -4.69 -37.94 10.59
CA GLU A 87 -5.90 -38.30 11.31
C GLU A 87 -5.85 -39.72 11.87
N GLU A 88 -6.06 -39.87 13.19
CA GLU A 88 -6.66 -41.08 13.74
C GLU A 88 -7.63 -40.70 14.87
N SER A 89 -8.89 -41.13 14.73
CA SER A 89 -9.73 -41.76 15.78
C SER A 89 -11.22 -41.41 15.63
N GLY A 90 -11.95 -42.21 14.85
CA GLY A 90 -13.41 -42.30 14.91
C GLY A 90 -13.83 -43.64 15.53
N PRO A 91 -14.81 -43.69 16.45
CA PRO A 91 -15.09 -44.89 17.24
C PRO A 91 -15.95 -45.93 16.51
N ARG A 92 -15.45 -47.15 16.63
CA ARG A 92 -16.04 -48.48 16.45
C ARG A 92 -17.55 -48.57 16.77
N SER A 93 -18.36 -48.82 15.73
CA SER A 93 -19.77 -49.23 15.88
C SER A 93 -19.84 -50.75 16.09
N LYS A 94 -20.47 -51.19 17.19
CA LYS A 94 -20.76 -52.60 17.50
C LYS A 94 -22.12 -52.98 16.91
N ARG A 95 -22.15 -54.11 16.20
CA ARG A 95 -23.36 -54.90 15.95
C ARG A 95 -23.82 -55.58 17.23
#